data_AF-A0A0K8TTN3-F1
#
_entry.id   AF-A0A0K8TTN3-F1
#
_cell.length_a   1.000
_cell.length_b   1.000
_cell.length_c   1.000
_cell.angle_alpha   90.00
_cell.angle_beta   90.00
_cell.angle_gamma   90.00
#
_symmetry.space_group_name_H-M   'P 1'
#
loop_
_entity.id
_entity.type
_entity.pdbx_description
1 polymer ?
#
loop_
_entity_poly.entity_id
_entity_poly.type
_entity_poly.pdbx_seq_one_letter_code
_entity_poly.pdbx_strand_id
1 'polypeptide(L)' 'DYSRDKQEDPVVRSSDEVQRSEDPKLAKRCLEFGETCFSGDHNICCSGECLDFGDTAFSVCS' A
#
# COMPACT_ATOMS: atom_id res chain seq x y z
N ASP A 1 -10.14 28.22 -57.36
CA ASP A 1 -10.45 28.10 -55.92
C ASP A 1 -10.21 26.69 -55.44
N TYR A 2 -9.45 26.40 -54.39
CA TYR A 2 -8.77 27.23 -53.39
C TYR A 2 -7.55 26.44 -52.87
N SER A 3 -6.61 27.18 -52.32
CA SER A 3 -5.22 26.85 -51.97
C SER A 3 -5.02 25.70 -50.96
N ARG A 4 -3.81 25.14 -51.02
CA ARG A 4 -3.16 24.20 -50.07
C ARG A 4 -3.03 24.76 -48.64
N ASP A 5 -2.70 23.83 -47.74
CA ASP A 5 -1.91 24.00 -46.50
C ASP A 5 -2.61 24.51 -45.23
N LYS A 6 -2.96 23.55 -44.36
CA LYS A 6 -2.76 23.64 -42.90
C LYS A 6 -2.50 22.23 -42.33
N GLN A 7 -1.22 21.86 -42.21
CA GLN A 7 -0.76 20.98 -41.11
C GLN A 7 -0.72 21.82 -39.84
N GLU A 8 -1.06 21.22 -38.69
CA GLU A 8 -0.85 21.63 -37.28
C GLU A 8 -2.03 21.04 -36.48
N ASP A 9 -1.95 20.20 -35.46
CA ASP A 9 -0.93 19.47 -34.71
C ASP A 9 -1.79 18.41 -33.96
N PRO A 10 -1.37 17.14 -33.78
CA PRO A 10 -2.15 16.23 -32.96
C PRO A 10 -2.08 16.76 -31.53
N VAL A 11 -3.17 17.35 -31.03
CA VAL A 11 -3.29 17.69 -29.61
C VAL A 11 -3.25 16.37 -28.85
N VAL A 12 -2.03 15.94 -28.52
CA VAL A 12 -1.71 14.99 -27.47
C VAL A 12 -2.27 15.63 -26.21
N ARG A 13 -3.54 15.36 -25.94
CA ARG A 13 -4.06 15.50 -24.59
C ARG A 13 -3.46 14.33 -23.83
N SER A 14 -2.24 14.56 -23.32
CA SER A 14 -1.74 13.83 -22.16
C SER A 14 -2.76 14.12 -21.07
N SER A 15 -3.71 13.21 -20.94
CA SER A 15 -4.47 13.06 -19.72
C SER A 15 -3.58 12.23 -18.82
N ASP A 16 -2.51 12.85 -18.33
CA ASP A 16 -1.79 12.48 -17.11
C ASP A 16 -2.73 12.71 -15.90
N GLU A 17 -3.93 12.16 -15.98
CA GLU A 17 -4.77 11.90 -14.83
C GLU A 17 -4.20 10.63 -14.19
N VAL A 18 -2.96 10.72 -13.69
CA VAL A 18 -2.52 9.88 -12.58
C VAL A 18 -3.54 10.16 -11.50
N GLN A 19 -4.51 9.26 -11.40
CA GLN A 19 -5.53 9.31 -10.37
C GLN A 19 -4.78 9.36 -9.04
N ARG A 20 -4.86 10.53 -8.41
CA ARG A 20 -4.46 10.72 -7.03
C ARG A 20 -5.21 9.69 -6.19
N SER A 21 -4.53 8.61 -5.83
CA SER A 21 -4.78 7.94 -4.57
C SER A 21 -3.51 8.04 -3.74
N GLU A 22 -3.23 9.27 -3.32
CA GLU A 22 -2.53 9.46 -2.07
C GLU A 22 -3.50 8.95 -0.99
N ASP A 23 -3.42 7.66 -0.68
CA ASP A 23 -3.79 7.16 0.64
C ASP A 23 -2.47 6.90 1.38
N PRO A 24 -1.80 7.95 1.90
CA PRO A 24 -0.50 7.80 2.56
C PRO A 24 -0.65 7.13 3.95
N LYS A 25 -1.84 6.57 4.25
CA LYS A 25 -2.20 5.91 5.49
C LYS A 25 -2.95 4.62 5.19
N LEU A 26 -2.35 3.72 4.41
CA LEU A 26 -2.59 2.31 4.68
C LEU A 26 -2.14 2.08 6.12
N ALA A 27 -3.07 2.19 7.08
CA ALA A 27 -2.86 1.68 8.42
C ALA A 27 -2.26 0.28 8.24
N LYS A 28 -1.08 0.05 8.81
CA LYS A 28 -0.38 -1.22 8.65
C LYS A 28 -1.39 -2.34 8.89
N ARG A 29 -1.63 -3.15 7.86
CA ARG A 29 -2.65 -4.20 7.89
C ARG A 29 -2.31 -5.29 8.90
N CYS A 30 -1.04 -5.36 9.27
CA CYS A 30 -0.45 -6.33 10.17
C CYS A 30 0.72 -5.69 10.94
N LEU A 31 1.06 -6.29 12.07
CA LEU A 31 2.16 -5.96 12.94
C LEU A 31 3.47 -6.50 12.37
N GLU A 32 4.51 -5.69 12.45
CA GLU A 32 5.86 -6.02 12.00
C GLU A 32 6.58 -6.94 12.99
N PHE A 33 7.70 -7.51 12.54
CA PHE A 33 8.58 -8.30 13.40
C PHE A 33 8.96 -7.57 14.70
N GLY A 34 8.81 -8.25 15.84
CA GLY A 34 9.11 -7.74 17.17
C GLY A 34 8.02 -6.83 17.77
N GLU A 35 6.96 -6.49 17.03
CA GLU A 35 5.81 -5.79 17.61
C GLU A 35 5.00 -6.74 18.49
N THR A 36 4.45 -6.20 19.60
CA THR A 36 3.64 -6.97 20.54
C THR A 36 2.34 -7.40 19.90
N CYS A 37 2.09 -8.70 19.90
CA CYS A 37 0.85 -9.30 19.41
C CYS A 37 0.07 -9.92 20.58
N PHE A 38 -1.12 -10.44 20.29
CA PHE A 38 -1.90 -11.23 21.25
C PHE A 38 -2.06 -12.63 20.67
N SER A 39 -1.65 -13.65 21.42
CA SER A 39 -1.69 -15.07 21.02
C SER A 39 -3.08 -15.61 20.65
N GLY A 40 -4.14 -14.81 20.87
CA GLY A 40 -5.53 -15.15 20.50
C GLY A 40 -5.96 -14.69 19.10
N ASP A 41 -5.16 -13.89 18.39
CA ASP A 41 -5.51 -13.37 17.06
C ASP A 41 -4.46 -13.76 16.01
N HIS A 42 -4.67 -14.92 15.39
CA HIS A 42 -3.70 -15.63 14.56
C HIS A 42 -3.29 -14.93 13.24
N ASN A 43 -3.73 -13.70 12.97
CA ASN A 43 -3.40 -12.99 11.72
C ASN A 43 -2.97 -11.54 11.93
N ILE A 44 -2.62 -11.17 13.18
CA ILE A 44 -2.22 -9.80 13.45
C ILE A 44 -0.80 -9.52 12.98
N CYS A 45 0.09 -10.51 12.94
CA CYS A 45 1.49 -10.37 12.48
C CYS A 45 1.61 -10.54 10.97
N CYS A 46 2.50 -9.78 10.32
CA CYS A 46 2.69 -9.86 8.86
C CYS A 46 3.27 -11.19 8.39
N SER A 47 4.00 -11.89 9.26
CA SER A 47 4.45 -13.26 9.07
C SER A 47 3.37 -14.31 9.33
N GLY A 48 2.28 -13.92 9.99
CA GLY A 48 1.26 -14.84 10.51
C GLY A 48 1.64 -15.52 11.83
N GLU A 49 2.83 -15.26 12.38
CA GLU A 49 3.30 -15.91 13.60
C GLU A 49 3.40 -14.91 14.76
N CYS A 50 2.67 -15.19 15.83
CA CYS A 50 2.77 -14.50 17.11
C CYS A 50 3.40 -15.47 18.12
N LEU A 51 4.66 -15.25 18.46
CA LEU A 51 5.39 -16.09 19.40
C LEU A 51 5.06 -15.69 20.84
N ASP A 52 4.50 -16.64 21.57
CA ASP A 52 4.24 -16.53 22.99
C ASP A 52 5.42 -17.10 23.79
N PHE A 53 6.06 -16.25 24.59
CA PHE A 53 7.11 -16.68 25.50
C PHE A 53 6.45 -17.03 26.82
N GLY A 54 5.86 -18.23 26.94
CA GLY A 54 4.97 -18.65 28.03
C GLY A 54 5.45 -18.47 29.49
N ASP A 55 6.71 -18.10 29.70
CA ASP A 55 7.27 -17.67 30.99
C ASP A 55 7.07 -16.17 31.28
N THR A 56 6.50 -15.44 30.33
CA THR A 56 6.29 -13.99 30.34
C THR A 56 4.90 -13.67 29.80
N ALA A 57 4.29 -12.59 30.28
CA ALA A 57 2.97 -12.16 29.80
C ALA A 57 3.03 -11.39 28.47
N PHE A 58 4.07 -11.59 27.64
CA PHE A 58 4.24 -10.89 26.38
C PHE A 58 4.41 -11.88 25.22
N SER A 59 3.85 -11.52 24.08
CA SER A 59 4.05 -12.20 22.81
C SER A 59 4.43 -11.19 21.72
N VAL A 60 5.21 -11.60 20.73
CA VAL A 60 5.64 -10.73 19.61
C VAL A 60 5.58 -11.44 18.28
N CYS A 61 5.46 -10.64 17.23
CA CYS A 61 5.53 -11.14 15.87
C CYS A 61 6.95 -11.63 15.53
N SER A 62 7.04 -12.82 14.93
CA SER A 62 8.31 -13.42 14.44
C SER A 62 8.37 -13.49 12.93
#